data_AF-A0A955IVY1-F1
#
_entry.id   AF-A0A955IVY1-F1
#
_cell.length_a   1.000
_cell.length_b   1.000
_cell.length_c   1.000
_cell.angle_alpha   90.00
_cell.angle_beta   90.00
_cell.angle_gamma   90.00
#
_symmetry.space_group_name_H-M   'P 1'
#
loop_
_entity.id
_entity.type
_entity.pdbx_description
1 polymer ?
#
loop_
_entity_poly.entity_id
_entity_poly.type
_entity_poly.pdbx_seq_one_letter_code
_entity_poly.pdbx_strand_id
1 'polypeptide(L)'
;RRAVAAAIDEAIGAGRRVLHVGMHSFTDVLDGCVREVDVGLLFDPTRPWESEVCRTWKAALDDAMPSWRHRWNEPYLGIDDGFTTFLRSGRPDAMYAGIEVEGRQGLLGTPEDRDVFATLLERTLRTTIDAMR
;
A
#
# COMPACT_ATOMS: atom_id res chain seq x y z
N ARG A 1 -0.80 6.72 15.56
CA ARG A 1 -2.08 5.97 15.58
C ARG A 1 -3.29 6.88 15.84
N ARG A 2 -3.47 7.49 17.03
CA ARG A 2 -4.65 8.37 17.31
C ARG A 2 -4.81 9.56 16.34
N ALA A 3 -3.74 10.29 16.07
CA ALA A 3 -3.79 11.43 15.14
C ALA A 3 -4.21 11.03 13.71
N VAL A 4 -3.78 9.85 13.25
CA VAL A 4 -4.17 9.33 11.93
C VAL A 4 -5.65 9.00 11.89
N ALA A 5 -6.17 8.30 12.91
CA ALA A 5 -7.61 8.01 13.00
C ALA A 5 -8.45 9.30 13.02
N ALA A 6 -8.04 10.30 13.81
CA ALA A 6 -8.74 11.59 13.87
C ALA A 6 -8.73 12.31 12.52
N ALA A 7 -7.60 12.34 11.81
CA ALA A 7 -7.51 12.96 10.49
C ALA A 7 -8.39 12.25 9.44
N ILE A 8 -8.44 10.91 9.49
CA ILE A 8 -9.33 10.11 8.64
C ILE A 8 -10.79 10.46 8.93
N ASP A 9 -11.17 10.50 10.21
CA ASP A 9 -12.56 10.75 10.61
C ASP A 9 -13.00 12.19 10.29
N GLU A 10 -12.10 13.17 10.43
CA GLU A 10 -12.34 14.55 10.00
C GLU A 10 -12.57 14.63 8.48
N ALA A 11 -11.75 13.92 7.69
CA ALA A 11 -11.90 13.90 6.24
C ALA A 11 -13.21 13.24 5.81
N ILE A 12 -13.55 12.09 6.40
CA ILE A 12 -14.81 11.38 6.14
C ILE A 12 -16.01 12.22 6.59
N GLY A 13 -15.93 12.88 7.75
CA GLY A 13 -16.97 13.78 8.26
C GLY A 13 -17.20 14.99 7.36
N ALA A 14 -16.18 15.43 6.63
CA ALA A 14 -16.27 16.45 5.59
C ALA A 14 -16.74 15.91 4.22
N GLY A 15 -17.21 14.66 4.15
CA GLY A 15 -17.70 14.02 2.92
C GLY A 15 -16.59 13.58 1.95
N ARG A 16 -15.33 13.56 2.38
CA ARG A 16 -14.19 13.14 1.54
C ARG A 16 -13.91 11.65 1.72
N ARG A 17 -13.66 10.96 0.61
CA ARG A 17 -13.12 9.60 0.63
C ARG A 17 -11.63 9.65 1.00
N VAL A 18 -11.17 8.68 1.78
CA VAL A 18 -9.78 8.63 2.27
C VAL A 18 -9.09 7.35 1.80
N LEU A 19 -8.05 7.53 0.99
CA LEU A 19 -7.05 6.51 0.71
C LEU A 19 -5.88 6.70 1.68
N HIS A 20 -5.78 5.81 2.68
CA HIS A 20 -4.70 5.80 3.65
C HIS A 20 -3.62 4.81 3.21
N VAL A 21 -2.39 5.30 3.04
CA VAL A 21 -1.23 4.51 2.64
C VAL A 21 -0.27 4.39 3.82
N GLY A 22 -0.13 3.17 4.36
CA GLY A 22 0.90 2.82 5.33
C GLY A 22 2.20 2.43 4.63
N MET A 23 3.34 2.91 5.11
CA MET A 23 4.66 2.62 4.52
C MET A 23 5.46 1.71 5.44
N HIS A 24 5.85 0.55 4.91
CA HIS A 24 6.54 -0.50 5.64
C HIS A 24 7.71 -1.06 4.84
N SER A 25 8.53 -1.86 5.51
CA SER A 25 9.60 -2.60 4.86
C SER A 25 9.79 -3.95 5.51
N PHE A 26 10.33 -4.91 4.75
CA PHE A 26 10.63 -6.24 5.23
C PHE A 26 12.04 -6.68 4.87
N THR A 27 12.64 -7.50 5.74
CA THR A 27 13.97 -8.10 5.51
C THR A 27 13.98 -8.99 4.28
N ASP A 28 15.07 -8.97 3.52
CA ASP A 28 15.33 -9.79 2.34
C ASP A 28 15.28 -11.30 2.61
N VAL A 29 15.66 -11.71 3.82
CA VAL A 29 15.68 -13.12 4.24
C VAL A 29 14.92 -13.29 5.55
N LEU A 30 13.98 -14.23 5.57
CA LEU A 30 13.31 -14.68 6.80
C LEU A 30 13.56 -16.18 6.97
N ASP A 31 14.03 -16.59 8.15
CA ASP A 31 14.29 -18.00 8.49
C ASP A 31 15.16 -18.74 7.44
N GLY A 32 16.14 -18.03 6.88
CA GLY A 32 17.04 -18.56 5.84
C GLY A 32 16.44 -18.59 4.43
N CYS A 33 15.17 -18.23 4.24
CA CYS A 33 14.52 -18.17 2.94
C CYS A 33 14.56 -16.75 2.36
N VAL A 34 15.05 -16.63 1.12
CA VAL A 34 15.03 -15.38 0.36
C VAL A 34 13.60 -15.03 -0.03
N ARG A 35 13.20 -13.79 0.22
CA ARG A 35 11.91 -13.25 -0.22
C ARG A 35 12.09 -12.62 -1.60
N GLU A 36 11.44 -13.23 -2.57
CA GLU A 36 11.50 -12.82 -3.97
C GLU A 36 10.67 -11.57 -4.27
N VAL A 37 9.76 -11.17 -3.38
CA VAL A 37 8.95 -9.97 -3.56
C VAL A 37 9.81 -8.73 -3.39
N ASP A 38 9.59 -7.76 -4.27
CA ASP A 38 10.24 -6.45 -4.20
C ASP A 38 9.31 -5.42 -3.56
N VAL A 39 8.03 -5.41 -3.97
CA VAL A 39 7.00 -4.54 -3.40
C VAL A 39 5.70 -5.32 -3.18
N GLY A 40 5.20 -5.30 -1.94
CA GLY A 40 3.88 -5.78 -1.56
C GLY A 40 2.87 -4.64 -1.47
N LEU A 41 1.68 -4.81 -2.03
CA LEU A 41 0.50 -4.00 -1.69
C LEU A 41 -0.42 -4.87 -0.83
N LEU A 42 -0.55 -4.52 0.45
CA LEU A 42 -1.36 -5.26 1.41
C LEU A 42 -2.71 -4.56 1.59
N PHE A 43 -3.79 -5.32 1.44
CA PHE A 43 -5.15 -4.82 1.53
C PHE A 43 -6.14 -5.95 1.86
N ASP A 44 -7.38 -5.61 2.20
CA ASP A 44 -8.46 -6.57 2.39
C ASP A 44 -9.19 -6.84 1.05
N PRO A 45 -9.08 -8.05 0.47
CA PRO A 45 -9.72 -8.37 -0.80
C PRO A 45 -11.26 -8.38 -0.74
N THR A 46 -11.85 -8.40 0.46
CA THR A 46 -13.30 -8.31 0.63
C THR A 46 -13.82 -6.88 0.52
N ARG A 47 -12.93 -5.88 0.44
CA ARG A 47 -13.23 -4.46 0.29
C ARG A 47 -13.08 -4.04 -1.18
N PRO A 48 -14.18 -3.81 -1.91
CA PRO A 48 -14.14 -3.52 -3.34
C PRO A 48 -13.27 -2.30 -3.69
N TRP A 49 -13.32 -1.23 -2.89
CA TRP A 49 -12.52 -0.05 -3.18
C TRP A 49 -11.02 -0.32 -3.01
N GLU A 50 -10.61 -1.00 -1.95
CA GLU A 50 -9.21 -1.40 -1.75
C GLU A 50 -8.71 -2.29 -2.88
N SER A 51 -9.53 -3.26 -3.31
CA SER A 51 -9.22 -4.18 -4.41
C SER A 51 -9.04 -3.44 -5.74
N GLU A 52 -9.89 -2.46 -6.03
CA GLU A 52 -9.79 -1.65 -7.24
C GLU A 52 -8.52 -0.79 -7.25
N VAL A 53 -8.19 -0.15 -6.13
CA VAL A 53 -6.97 0.65 -5.98
C VAL A 53 -5.74 -0.26 -6.18
N CYS A 54 -5.66 -1.37 -5.46
CA CYS A 54 -4.51 -2.28 -5.52
C CYS A 54 -4.35 -2.94 -6.89
N ARG A 55 -5.46 -3.25 -7.59
CA ARG A 55 -5.41 -3.77 -8.95
C ARG A 55 -4.80 -2.75 -9.91
N THR A 56 -5.27 -1.51 -9.84
CA THR A 56 -4.83 -0.42 -10.71
C THR A 56 -3.40 0.00 -10.40
N TRP A 57 -3.06 0.09 -9.11
CA TRP A 57 -1.71 0.46 -8.67
C TRP A 57 -0.68 -0.59 -9.01
N LYS A 58 -0.99 -1.88 -8.81
CA LYS A 58 -0.08 -2.94 -9.22
C LYS A 58 0.18 -2.91 -10.73
N ALA A 59 -0.85 -2.70 -11.56
CA ALA A 59 -0.66 -2.57 -12.99
C ALA A 59 0.26 -1.39 -13.36
N ALA A 60 0.08 -0.24 -12.70
CA ALA A 60 0.96 0.91 -12.88
C ALA A 60 2.40 0.62 -12.43
N LEU A 61 2.60 -0.11 -11.34
CA LEU A 61 3.92 -0.56 -10.86
C LEU A 61 4.59 -1.51 -11.86
N ASP A 62 3.86 -2.52 -12.34
CA ASP A 62 4.35 -3.52 -13.30
C ASP A 62 4.81 -2.85 -14.62
N ASP A 63 4.07 -1.84 -15.10
CA ASP A 63 4.45 -1.06 -16.29
C ASP A 63 5.67 -0.14 -16.02
N ALA A 64 5.68 0.51 -14.86
CA ALA A 64 6.70 1.47 -14.48
C ALA A 64 8.07 0.84 -14.14
N MET A 65 8.08 -0.39 -13.60
CA MET A 65 9.27 -1.09 -13.13
C MET A 65 9.14 -2.60 -13.35
N PRO A 66 9.14 -3.09 -14.61
CA PRO A 66 8.90 -4.50 -14.93
C PRO A 66 9.98 -5.45 -14.40
N SER A 67 11.14 -4.94 -14.00
CA SER A 67 12.21 -5.72 -13.37
C SER A 67 11.93 -6.08 -11.92
N TRP A 68 10.94 -5.46 -11.26
CA TRP A 68 10.58 -5.73 -9.88
C TRP A 68 9.36 -6.65 -9.78
N ARG A 69 9.37 -7.53 -8.78
CA ARG A 69 8.26 -8.42 -8.45
C ARG A 69 7.28 -7.73 -7.51
N HIS A 70 6.25 -7.13 -8.09
CA HIS A 70 5.12 -6.60 -7.34
C HIS A 70 4.11 -7.70 -7.01
N ARG A 71 3.60 -7.70 -5.78
CA ARG A 71 2.63 -8.69 -5.30
C ARG A 71 1.53 -8.03 -4.47
N TRP A 72 0.40 -8.72 -4.39
CA TRP A 72 -0.67 -8.41 -3.45
C TRP A 72 -0.55 -9.32 -2.25
N ASN A 73 -0.71 -8.80 -1.03
CA ASN A 73 -0.76 -9.61 0.18
C ASN A 73 0.42 -10.59 0.31
N GLU A 74 1.61 -10.14 -0.08
CA GLU A 74 2.89 -10.84 0.10
C GLU A 74 3.94 -9.77 0.40
N PRO A 75 4.83 -9.95 1.40
CA PRO A 75 5.07 -11.18 2.16
C PRO A 75 4.10 -11.42 3.33
N TYR A 76 3.19 -10.49 3.62
CA TYR A 76 2.19 -10.60 4.68
C TYR A 76 0.78 -10.40 4.12
N LEU A 77 -0.25 -10.85 4.83
CA LEU A 77 -1.62 -10.59 4.40
C LEU A 77 -2.05 -9.21 4.89
N GLY A 78 -2.69 -8.42 4.05
CA GLY A 78 -3.28 -7.14 4.44
C GLY A 78 -4.50 -7.26 5.36
N ILE A 79 -4.90 -8.49 5.70
CA ILE A 79 -5.95 -8.83 6.67
C ILE A 79 -5.38 -9.30 8.02
N ASP A 80 -4.06 -9.41 8.15
CA ASP A 80 -3.43 -9.71 9.43
C ASP A 80 -3.73 -8.59 10.45
N ASP A 81 -3.60 -8.89 11.75
CA ASP A 81 -3.84 -7.90 12.79
C ASP A 81 -2.86 -6.71 12.62
N GLY A 82 -3.42 -5.53 12.40
CA GLY A 82 -2.70 -4.40 11.84
C GLY A 82 -3.48 -3.10 11.99
N PHE A 83 -2.79 -1.98 11.75
CA PHE A 83 -3.42 -0.67 11.94
C PHE A 83 -4.51 -0.40 10.89
N THR A 84 -4.32 -0.85 9.65
CA THR A 84 -5.33 -0.82 8.60
C THR A 84 -6.54 -1.68 8.95
N THR A 85 -6.35 -2.92 9.43
CA THR A 85 -7.41 -3.80 9.92
C THR A 85 -8.24 -3.14 11.02
N PHE A 86 -7.58 -2.52 12.01
CA PHE A 86 -8.25 -1.74 13.06
C PHE A 86 -9.06 -0.57 12.48
N LEU A 87 -8.50 0.19 11.52
CA LEU A 87 -9.16 1.37 10.95
C LEU A 87 -10.36 1.04 10.05
N ARG A 88 -10.36 -0.13 9.39
CA ARG A 88 -11.51 -0.63 8.64
C ARG A 88 -12.73 -0.84 9.55
N SER A 89 -12.49 -1.27 10.79
CA SER A 89 -13.53 -1.39 11.81
C SER A 89 -14.08 0.01 12.14
N GLY A 90 -15.34 0.24 11.76
CA GLY A 90 -16.03 1.52 11.94
C GLY A 90 -15.98 2.48 10.75
N ARG A 91 -15.41 2.09 9.61
CA ARG A 91 -15.37 2.94 8.40
C ARG A 91 -15.92 2.22 7.16
N PRO A 92 -16.94 2.77 6.47
CA PRO A 92 -17.50 2.17 5.26
C PRO A 92 -16.46 2.01 4.15
N ASP A 93 -16.55 0.93 3.37
CA ASP A 93 -15.70 0.69 2.19
C ASP A 93 -15.70 1.87 1.22
N ALA A 94 -16.86 2.47 0.96
CA ALA A 94 -16.97 3.62 0.06
C ALA A 94 -16.16 4.85 0.52
N MET A 95 -15.88 4.97 1.82
CA MET A 95 -15.27 6.16 2.44
C MET A 95 -13.83 5.97 2.88
N TYR A 96 -13.41 4.72 3.15
CA TYR A 96 -12.05 4.42 3.63
C TYR A 96 -11.47 3.18 2.97
N ALA A 97 -10.29 3.36 2.38
CA ALA A 97 -9.38 2.32 1.92
C ALA A 97 -8.06 2.42 2.68
N GLY A 98 -7.65 1.33 3.34
CA GLY A 98 -6.36 1.21 3.99
C GLY A 98 -5.45 0.25 3.24
N ILE A 99 -4.36 0.76 2.66
CA ILE A 99 -3.37 -0.03 1.92
C ILE A 99 -2.02 0.11 2.61
N GLU A 100 -1.33 -0.99 2.82
CA GLU A 100 0.07 -0.98 3.27
C GLU A 100 0.99 -1.29 2.09
N VAL A 101 2.02 -0.48 1.91
CA VAL A 101 3.09 -0.71 0.93
C VAL A 101 4.28 -1.31 1.69
N GLU A 102 4.69 -2.49 1.27
CA GLU A 102 5.83 -3.22 1.82
C GLU A 102 6.99 -3.19 0.83
N GLY A 103 8.08 -2.51 1.15
CA GLY A 103 9.31 -2.51 0.34
C GLY A 103 10.37 -3.47 0.88
N ARG A 104 10.98 -4.29 0.03
CA ARG A 104 12.13 -5.11 0.44
C ARG A 104 13.32 -4.22 0.84
N GLN A 105 13.91 -4.46 2.00
CA GLN A 105 14.96 -3.59 2.57
C GLN A 105 16.19 -3.44 1.67
N GLY A 106 16.58 -4.49 0.93
CA GLY A 106 17.65 -4.43 -0.07
C GLY A 106 17.44 -3.38 -1.17
N LEU A 107 16.19 -2.94 -1.41
CA LEU A 107 15.85 -1.87 -2.36
C LEU A 107 15.84 -0.47 -1.73
N LEU A 108 16.21 -0.35 -0.45
CA LEU A 108 16.12 0.88 0.35
C LEU A 108 17.45 1.22 1.06
N GLY A 109 18.54 0.57 0.64
CA GLY A 109 19.83 0.59 1.32
C GLY A 109 20.53 1.95 1.29
N THR A 110 20.49 2.63 0.15
CA THR A 110 21.11 3.96 -0.05
C THR A 110 20.07 5.08 -0.18
N PRO A 111 20.46 6.36 -0.02
CA PRO A 111 19.60 7.49 -0.36
C PRO A 111 19.09 7.43 -1.81
N GLU A 112 19.96 7.07 -2.76
CA GLU A 112 19.61 6.95 -4.18
C GLU A 112 18.55 5.87 -4.41
N ASP A 113 18.68 4.71 -3.74
CA ASP A 113 17.69 3.64 -3.83
C ASP A 113 16.32 4.10 -3.30
N ARG A 114 16.32 4.86 -2.19
CA ARG A 114 15.09 5.42 -1.61
C ARG A 114 14.45 6.46 -2.53
N ASP A 115 15.24 7.26 -3.22
CA ASP A 115 14.74 8.23 -4.20
C ASP A 115 14.11 7.53 -5.40
N VAL A 116 14.72 6.44 -5.90
CA VAL A 116 14.14 5.58 -6.94
C VAL A 116 12.81 4.99 -6.47
N PHE A 117 12.79 4.42 -5.26
CA PHE A 117 11.58 3.83 -4.68
C PHE A 117 10.46 4.85 -4.49
N ALA A 118 10.78 6.02 -3.91
CA ALA A 118 9.83 7.10 -3.69
C ALA A 118 9.26 7.64 -5.02
N THR A 119 10.11 7.86 -6.02
CA THR A 119 9.71 8.34 -7.35
C THR A 119 8.79 7.34 -8.04
N LEU A 120 9.11 6.04 -7.94
CA LEU A 120 8.28 4.97 -8.47
C LEU A 120 6.88 4.99 -7.82
N LEU A 121 6.83 5.04 -6.49
CA LEU A 121 5.55 5.05 -5.76
C LEU A 121 4.74 6.31 -6.05
N GLU A 122 5.35 7.49 -6.06
CA GLU A 122 4.66 8.74 -6.34
C GLU A 122 4.02 8.72 -7.74
N ARG A 123 4.81 8.35 -8.76
CA ARG A 123 4.34 8.31 -10.15
C ARG A 123 3.20 7.32 -10.34
N THR A 124 3.34 6.13 -9.77
CA THR A 124 2.36 5.04 -9.94
C THR A 124 1.09 5.27 -9.11
N LEU A 125 1.20 5.86 -7.92
CA LEU A 125 0.05 6.27 -7.12
C LEU A 125 -0.73 7.39 -7.81
N ARG A 126 -0.03 8.39 -8.39
CA ARG A 126 -0.66 9.47 -9.17
C ARG A 126 -1.44 8.90 -10.35
N THR A 127 -0.81 8.03 -11.13
CA THR A 127 -1.44 7.34 -12.27
C THR A 127 -2.69 6.57 -11.82
N THR A 128 -2.62 5.90 -10.67
CA THR A 128 -3.74 5.16 -10.09
C THR A 128 -4.90 6.08 -9.73
N ILE A 129 -4.62 7.17 -9.01
CA ILE A 129 -5.64 8.13 -8.58
C ILE A 129 -6.30 8.78 -9.80
N ASP A 130 -5.52 9.16 -10.81
CA ASP A 130 -6.05 9.79 -12.03
C ASP A 130 -6.91 8.83 -12.85
N ALA A 131 -6.59 7.53 -12.88
CA ALA A 131 -7.39 6.51 -13.56
C ALA A 131 -8.72 6.17 -12.85
N MET A 132 -8.88 6.57 -11.59
CA MET A 132 -10.06 6.32 -10.76
C MET A 132 -10.97 7.55 -10.60
N ARG A 133 -10.65 8.66 -11.26
CA ARG A 133 -11.46 9.88 -11.33
C ARG A 133 -12.46 9.79 -12.47
#